data_AF-A0A6G7VEA8-F1
#
_entry.id   AF-A0A6G7VEA8-F1
#
_cell.length_a   1.000
_cell.length_b   1.000
_cell.length_c   1.000
_cell.angle_alpha   90.00
_cell.angle_beta   90.00
_cell.angle_gamma   90.00
#
_symmetry.space_group_name_H-M   'P 1'
#
loop_
_entity.id
_entity.type
_entity.pdbx_description
1 polymer ?
#
loop_
_entity_poly.entity_id
_entity_poly.type
_entity_poly.pdbx_seq_one_letter_code
_entity_poly.pdbx_strand_id
1 'polypeptide(L)'
;MASRRPIFLDLFVIRLPPAALVSILHRVSGALLVLAIPWLAWLMGRALSGPEGFAEVASILDHWVARPILVLVLWAPVHHLLAGLRHLALDLGLGLERTAAQATARLTLLGAAGVVVLLVLLLRVLA
;
A
#
# COMPACT_ATOMS: atom_id res chain seq x y z
N MET A 1 -3.15 -38.85 23.26
CA MET A 1 -3.06 -37.62 22.44
C MET A 1 -4.42 -37.40 21.80
N ALA A 2 -5.12 -36.29 22.10
CA ALA A 2 -6.41 -36.00 21.47
C ALA A 2 -6.25 -35.93 19.94
N SER A 3 -7.13 -36.58 19.17
CA SER A 3 -7.05 -36.52 17.71
C SER A 3 -7.35 -35.09 17.25
N ARG A 4 -6.42 -34.49 16.51
CA ARG A 4 -6.63 -33.16 15.92
C ARG A 4 -7.60 -33.30 14.76
N ARG A 5 -8.77 -32.69 14.89
CA ARG A 5 -9.73 -32.58 13.78
C ARG A 5 -9.11 -31.79 12.63
N PRO A 6 -9.33 -32.20 11.38
CA PRO A 6 -8.85 -31.44 10.22
C PRO A 6 -9.54 -30.07 10.14
N ILE A 7 -8.80 -29.04 9.75
CA ILE A 7 -9.28 -27.66 9.56
C ILE A 7 -9.16 -27.33 8.07
N PHE A 8 -10.23 -26.81 7.47
CA PHE A 8 -10.20 -26.32 6.10
C PHE A 8 -9.68 -24.88 6.05
N LEU A 9 -8.39 -24.71 5.80
CA LEU A 9 -7.71 -23.41 5.66
C LEU A 9 -6.86 -23.38 4.39
N ASP A 10 -7.47 -23.72 3.26
CA ASP A 10 -6.82 -23.58 1.96
C ASP A 10 -7.17 -22.21 1.34
N LEU A 11 -6.24 -21.26 1.46
CA LEU A 11 -6.41 -19.90 0.95
C LEU A 11 -6.44 -19.82 -0.58
N PHE A 12 -5.96 -20.84 -1.29
CA PHE A 12 -6.01 -20.89 -2.76
C PHE A 12 -7.40 -21.30 -3.26
N VAL A 13 -8.17 -22.01 -2.44
CA VAL A 13 -9.55 -22.41 -2.75
C VAL A 13 -10.56 -21.34 -2.31
N ILE A 14 -10.28 -20.63 -1.22
CA ILE A 14 -11.18 -19.61 -0.66
C ILE A 14 -11.21 -18.36 -1.55
N ARG A 15 -12.40 -18.02 -2.07
CA ARG A 15 -12.61 -16.80 -2.89
C ARG A 15 -12.87 -15.58 -2.01
N LEU A 16 -11.88 -14.69 -1.91
CA LEU A 16 -12.00 -13.47 -1.13
C LEU A 16 -12.83 -12.40 -1.87
N PRO A 17 -13.85 -11.80 -1.23
CA PRO A 17 -14.53 -10.65 -1.80
C PRO A 17 -13.62 -9.40 -1.80
N PRO A 18 -13.89 -8.41 -2.66
CA PRO A 18 -13.16 -7.14 -2.69
C PRO A 18 -12.95 -6.47 -1.32
N ALA A 19 -13.96 -6.48 -0.46
CA ALA A 19 -13.85 -5.93 0.90
C ALA A 19 -12.78 -6.64 1.76
N ALA A 20 -12.63 -7.97 1.61
CA ALA A 20 -11.60 -8.73 2.30
C ALA A 20 -10.20 -8.41 1.76
N LEU A 21 -10.07 -8.21 0.44
CA LEU A 21 -8.83 -7.76 -0.20
C LEU A 21 -8.40 -6.38 0.31
N VAL A 22 -9.32 -5.40 0.37
CA VAL A 22 -9.04 -4.07 0.93
C VAL A 22 -8.53 -4.19 2.37
N SER A 23 -9.18 -5.03 3.19
CA SER A 23 -8.79 -5.22 4.60
C SER A 23 -7.38 -5.79 4.76
N ILE A 24 -7.02 -6.86 4.03
CA ILE A 24 -5.66 -7.42 4.14
C ILE A 24 -4.62 -6.46 3.56
N LEU A 25 -4.91 -5.79 2.45
CA LEU A 25 -4.00 -4.83 1.85
C LEU A 25 -3.82 -3.59 2.75
N HIS A 26 -4.84 -3.15 3.48
CA HIS A 26 -4.72 -2.07 4.46
C HIS A 26 -3.78 -2.44 5.62
N ARG A 27 -3.86 -3.69 6.11
CA ARG A 27 -2.93 -4.21 7.12
C ARG A 27 -1.50 -4.29 6.60
N VAL A 28 -1.32 -4.84 5.39
CA VAL A 28 -0.01 -4.95 4.75
C VAL A 28 0.58 -3.57 4.50
N SER A 29 -0.19 -2.63 3.95
CA SER A 29 0.29 -1.28 3.71
C SER A 29 0.66 -0.55 4.99
N GLY A 30 -0.10 -0.74 6.08
CA GLY A 30 0.24 -0.18 7.39
C GLY A 30 1.56 -0.73 7.94
N ALA A 31 1.78 -2.04 7.84
CA ALA A 31 3.05 -2.66 8.23
C ALA A 31 4.22 -2.14 7.38
N LEU A 32 4.04 -2.05 6.06
CA LEU A 32 5.05 -1.51 5.15
C LEU A 32 5.39 -0.06 5.49
N LEU A 33 4.41 0.78 5.80
CA LEU A 33 4.65 2.17 6.21
C LEU A 33 5.52 2.24 7.46
N VAL A 34 5.20 1.47 8.50
CA VAL A 34 6.00 1.44 9.74
C VAL A 34 7.43 0.99 9.46
N LEU A 35 7.60 -0.06 8.64
CA LEU A 35 8.92 -0.58 8.28
C LEU A 35 9.71 0.36 7.37
N ALA A 36 9.03 1.17 6.55
CA ALA A 36 9.67 2.11 5.63
C ALA A 36 10.20 3.37 6.32
N ILE A 37 9.63 3.79 7.46
CA ILE A 37 10.04 5.02 8.18
C ILE A 37 11.56 5.12 8.39
N PRO A 38 12.26 4.16 9.00
CA PRO A 38 13.71 4.31 9.27
C PRO A 38 14.52 4.43 7.98
N TRP A 39 14.14 3.68 6.93
CA TRP A 39 14.82 3.72 5.64
C TRP A 39 14.61 5.05 4.91
N LEU A 40 13.37 5.55 4.88
CA LEU A 40 13.05 6.84 4.26
C LEU A 40 13.67 8.00 5.02
N ALA A 41 13.70 7.94 6.36
CA ALA A 41 14.38 8.93 7.19
C ALA A 41 15.90 8.95 6.93
N TRP A 42 16.52 7.77 6.78
CA TRP A 42 17.93 7.66 6.43
C TRP A 42 18.22 8.23 5.04
N LEU A 43 17.44 7.84 4.01
CA LEU A 43 17.58 8.37 2.65
C LEU A 43 17.43 9.90 2.62
N MET A 44 16.43 10.43 3.33
CA MET A 44 16.21 11.87 3.45
C MET A 44 17.42 12.54 4.13
N GLY A 45 17.92 11.99 5.23
CA GLY A 45 19.09 12.51 5.93
C GLY A 45 20.35 12.52 5.06
N ARG A 46 20.59 11.47 4.25
CA ARG A 46 21.69 11.42 3.28
C ARG A 46 21.52 12.45 2.18
N ALA A 47 20.33 12.56 1.60
CA ALA A 47 20.04 13.50 0.52
C ALA A 47 20.25 14.97 0.95
N LEU A 48 19.98 15.29 2.21
CA LEU A 48 20.15 16.62 2.78
C LEU A 48 21.55 16.90 3.32
N SER A 49 22.47 15.91 3.31
CA SER A 49 23.81 16.07 3.91
C SER A 49 24.79 16.88 3.07
N GLY A 50 24.44 17.19 1.82
CA GLY A 50 25.28 17.96 0.88
C GLY A 50 25.19 17.40 -0.55
N PRO A 51 25.90 18.00 -1.51
CA PRO A 51 25.87 17.59 -2.91
C PRO A 51 26.25 16.12 -3.14
N GLU A 52 27.26 15.62 -2.42
CA GLU A 52 27.73 14.23 -2.54
C GLU A 52 26.68 13.25 -1.99
N GLY A 53 26.06 13.58 -0.86
CA GLY A 53 24.99 12.76 -0.27
C GLY A 53 23.73 12.72 -1.12
N PHE A 54 23.40 13.84 -1.77
CA PHE A 54 22.31 13.89 -2.76
C PHE A 54 22.62 13.00 -3.97
N ALA A 55 23.82 13.09 -4.54
CA ALA A 55 24.24 12.27 -5.67
C ALA A 55 24.23 10.77 -5.35
N GLU A 56 24.64 10.39 -4.14
CA GLU A 56 24.56 9.01 -3.66
C GLU A 56 23.11 8.51 -3.67
N VAL A 57 22.18 9.24 -3.05
CA VAL A 57 20.76 8.87 -3.01
C VAL A 57 20.16 8.80 -4.41
N ALA A 58 20.48 9.76 -5.28
CA ALA A 58 20.04 9.74 -6.68
C ALA A 58 20.49 8.46 -7.40
N SER A 59 21.74 8.04 -7.20
CA SER A 59 22.26 6.79 -7.79
C SER A 59 21.56 5.53 -7.26
N ILE A 60 21.24 5.49 -5.96
CA ILE A 60 20.48 4.39 -5.34
C ILE A 60 19.09 4.29 -5.98
N LEU A 61 18.42 5.42 -6.15
CA LEU A 61 17.05 5.49 -6.68
C LEU A 61 16.97 5.24 -8.19
N ASP A 62 18.04 5.48 -8.95
CA ASP A 62 18.09 5.19 -10.38
C ASP A 62 18.26 3.69 -10.69
N HIS A 63 18.74 2.90 -9.72
CA HIS A 63 18.93 1.47 -9.87
C HIS A 63 17.61 0.74 -10.22
N TRP A 64 17.65 -0.21 -11.14
CA TRP A 64 16.45 -0.88 -11.65
C TRP A 64 15.64 -1.60 -10.55
N VAL A 65 16.29 -2.10 -9.49
CA VAL A 65 15.65 -2.70 -8.31
C VAL A 65 14.92 -1.68 -7.45
N ALA A 66 15.37 -0.43 -7.42
CA ALA A 66 14.71 0.63 -6.66
C ALA A 66 13.34 0.98 -7.26
N ARG A 67 13.15 0.80 -8.57
CA ARG A 67 11.90 1.13 -9.27
C ARG A 67 10.66 0.42 -8.71
N PRO A 68 10.59 -0.92 -8.61
CA PRO A 68 9.44 -1.59 -8.00
C PRO A 68 9.28 -1.24 -6.51
N ILE A 69 10.38 -1.01 -5.78
CA ILE A 69 10.32 -0.60 -4.37
C ILE A 69 9.70 0.78 -4.24
N LEU A 70 10.07 1.73 -5.09
CA LEU A 70 9.48 3.08 -5.13
C LEU A 70 7.98 3.03 -5.42
N VAL A 71 7.54 2.16 -6.34
CA VAL A 71 6.10 1.95 -6.57
C VAL A 71 5.40 1.45 -5.31
N LEU A 72 5.99 0.53 -4.55
CA LEU A 72 5.44 0.07 -3.27
C LEU A 72 5.43 1.18 -2.20
N VAL A 73 6.49 1.99 -2.12
CA VAL A 73 6.60 3.14 -1.21
C VAL A 73 5.55 4.21 -1.55
N LEU A 74 5.20 4.40 -2.82
CA LEU A 74 4.10 5.28 -3.24
C LEU A 74 2.72 4.65 -2.99
N TRP A 75 2.58 3.35 -3.27
CA TRP A 75 1.31 2.64 -3.12
C TRP A 75 0.88 2.49 -1.66
N ALA A 76 1.81 2.17 -0.75
CA ALA A 76 1.50 1.92 0.65
C ALA A 76 0.75 3.09 1.32
N PRO A 77 1.23 4.34 1.31
CA PRO A 77 0.51 5.47 1.90
C PRO A 77 -0.82 5.76 1.21
N VAL A 78 -0.87 5.70 -0.13
CA VAL A 78 -2.08 5.95 -0.91
C VAL A 78 -3.17 4.93 -0.57
N HIS A 79 -2.86 3.64 -0.67
CA HIS A 79 -3.81 2.57 -0.35
C HIS A 79 -4.20 2.60 1.12
N HIS A 80 -3.24 2.79 2.03
CA HIS A 80 -3.51 2.84 3.46
C HIS A 80 -4.47 3.97 3.81
N LEU A 81 -4.26 5.16 3.27
CA LEU A 81 -5.12 6.33 3.48
C LEU A 81 -6.52 6.10 2.92
N LEU A 82 -6.65 5.68 1.65
CA LEU A 82 -7.96 5.48 1.03
C LEU A 82 -8.76 4.36 1.72
N ALA A 83 -8.10 3.26 2.08
CA ALA A 83 -8.73 2.18 2.84
C ALA A 83 -9.08 2.63 4.26
N GLY A 84 -8.24 3.44 4.90
CA GLY A 84 -8.50 4.03 6.22
C GLY A 84 -9.71 4.95 6.21
N LEU A 85 -9.83 5.83 5.20
CA LEU A 85 -11.02 6.67 5.00
C LEU A 85 -12.29 5.83 4.80
N ARG A 86 -12.20 4.75 4.03
CA ARG A 86 -13.31 3.79 3.90
C ARG A 86 -13.66 3.13 5.23
N HIS A 87 -12.68 2.74 6.03
CA HIS A 87 -12.90 2.16 7.36
C HIS A 87 -13.59 3.16 8.30
N LEU A 88 -13.11 4.40 8.36
CA LEU A 88 -13.76 5.47 9.12
C LEU A 88 -15.20 5.72 8.67
N ALA A 89 -15.47 5.69 7.36
CA ALA A 89 -16.84 5.83 6.85
C ALA A 89 -17.75 4.68 7.33
N LEU A 90 -17.25 3.44 7.32
CA LEU A 90 -17.99 2.28 7.84
C LEU A 90 -18.22 2.39 9.35
N ASP A 91 -17.23 2.89 10.12
CA ASP A 91 -17.35 3.11 11.56
C ASP A 91 -18.41 4.18 11.90
N LEU A 92 -18.62 5.15 10.99
CA LEU A 92 -19.70 6.13 11.05
C LEU A 92 -21.06 5.58 10.56
N GLY A 93 -21.14 4.30 10.19
CA GLY A 93 -22.36 3.66 9.69
C GLY A 93 -22.64 3.88 8.19
N LEU A 94 -21.70 4.47 7.44
CA LEU A 94 -21.88 4.75 6.01
C LEU A 94 -21.43 3.55 5.16
N GLY A 95 -22.32 3.10 4.25
CA GLY A 95 -21.97 2.06 3.27
C GLY A 95 -21.90 0.63 3.82
N LEU A 96 -22.61 0.34 4.92
CA LEU A 96 -22.71 -1.00 5.52
C LEU A 96 -23.46 -2.02 4.65
N GLU A 97 -24.39 -1.54 3.81
CA GLU A 97 -25.11 -2.38 2.86
C GLU A 97 -24.17 -3.14 1.93
N ARG A 98 -24.46 -4.43 1.67
CA ARG A 98 -23.52 -5.32 0.96
C ARG A 98 -23.10 -4.76 -0.40
N THR A 99 -24.03 -4.22 -1.18
CA THR A 99 -23.75 -3.65 -2.49
C THR A 99 -22.84 -2.42 -2.38
N ALA A 100 -23.14 -1.51 -1.45
CA ALA A 100 -22.33 -0.33 -1.16
C ALA A 100 -20.93 -0.70 -0.65
N ALA A 101 -20.83 -1.64 0.29
CA ALA A 101 -19.56 -2.11 0.85
C ALA A 101 -18.62 -2.73 -0.21
N GLN A 102 -19.19 -3.42 -1.21
CA GLN A 102 -18.45 -3.97 -2.35
C GLN A 102 -18.05 -2.88 -3.36
N ALA A 103 -18.95 -1.93 -3.63
CA ALA A 103 -18.66 -0.82 -4.53
C ALA A 103 -17.54 0.06 -3.97
N THR A 104 -17.64 0.48 -2.71
CA THR A 104 -16.60 1.29 -2.04
C THR A 104 -15.27 0.56 -1.94
N ALA A 105 -15.27 -0.77 -1.74
CA ALA A 105 -14.05 -1.56 -1.77
C ALA A 105 -13.37 -1.55 -3.15
N ARG A 106 -14.14 -1.70 -4.23
CA ARG A 106 -13.60 -1.60 -5.61
C ARG A 106 -13.09 -0.19 -5.90
N LEU A 107 -13.82 0.84 -5.49
CA LEU A 107 -13.40 2.24 -5.62
C LEU A 107 -12.09 2.51 -4.88
N THR A 108 -11.91 1.93 -3.69
CA THR A 108 -10.65 2.05 -2.92
C THR A 108 -9.49 1.45 -3.71
N LEU A 109 -9.65 0.22 -4.24
CA LEU A 109 -8.58 -0.47 -4.99
C LEU A 109 -8.24 0.26 -6.29
N LEU A 110 -9.26 0.60 -7.09
CA LEU A 110 -9.07 1.28 -8.37
C LEU A 110 -8.56 2.71 -8.19
N GLY A 111 -9.07 3.42 -7.18
CA GLY A 111 -8.60 4.76 -6.82
C GLY A 111 -7.14 4.76 -6.39
N ALA A 112 -6.73 3.81 -5.54
CA ALA A 112 -5.34 3.68 -5.14
C ALA A 112 -4.43 3.39 -6.34
N ALA A 113 -4.82 2.44 -7.21
CA ALA A 113 -4.07 2.14 -8.42
C ALA A 113 -3.98 3.35 -9.37
N GLY A 114 -5.09 4.06 -9.59
CA GLY A 114 -5.12 5.24 -10.45
C GLY A 114 -4.24 6.38 -9.94
N VAL A 115 -4.27 6.66 -8.63
CA VAL A 115 -3.39 7.66 -8.01
C VAL A 115 -1.93 7.26 -8.12
N VAL A 116 -1.57 5.99 -7.87
CA VAL A 116 -0.18 5.53 -8.01
C VAL A 116 0.31 5.66 -9.45
N VAL A 117 -0.51 5.28 -10.43
CA VAL A 117 -0.18 5.45 -11.86
C VAL A 117 0.04 6.92 -12.17
N LEU A 118 -0.85 7.81 -11.73
CA LEU A 118 -0.69 9.25 -11.92
C LEU A 118 0.62 9.78 -11.31
N LEU A 119 0.92 9.40 -10.06
CA LEU A 119 2.16 9.82 -9.39
C LEU A 119 3.41 9.35 -10.16
N VAL A 120 3.42 8.10 -10.62
CA VAL A 120 4.54 7.57 -11.41
C VAL A 120 4.69 8.34 -12.74
N LEU A 121 3.59 8.68 -13.41
CA LEU A 121 3.63 9.47 -14.65
C LEU A 121 4.15 10.88 -14.39
N LEU A 122 3.69 11.54 -13.33
CA LEU A 122 4.15 12.88 -12.96
C LEU A 122 5.65 12.90 -12.65
N LEU A 123 6.14 11.92 -11.88
CA LEU A 123 7.57 11.80 -11.56
C LEU A 123 8.42 11.57 -12.82
N ARG A 124 7.90 10.89 -13.85
CA ARG A 124 8.61 10.71 -15.12
C ARG A 124 8.61 11.95 -16.01
N VAL A 125 7.62 12.83 -15.87
CA VAL A 125 7.57 14.10 -16.63
C VAL A 125 8.51 15.15 -16.02
N LEU A 126 8.73 15.07 -14.71
CA LEU A 126 9.57 16.01 -13.95
C LEU A 126 11.05 15.61 -13.87
N ALA A 127 11.40 14.39 -14.29
CA ALA A 127 12.75 13.84 -14.31
C ALA A 127 13.35 13.89 -15.72
#